data_AF-A0AA51S9J9-F1
#
_entry.id   AF-A0AA51S9J9-F1
#
_cell.length_a   1.000
_cell.length_b   1.000
_cell.length_c   1.000
_cell.angle_alpha   90.00
_cell.angle_beta   90.00
_cell.angle_gamma   90.00
#
_symmetry.space_group_name_H-M   'P 1'
#
loop_
_entity.id
_entity.type
_entity.pdbx_description
1 polymer ?
#
loop_
_entity_poly.entity_id
_entity_poly.type
_entity_poly.pdbx_seq_one_letter_code
_entity_poly.pdbx_strand_id
1 'polypeptide(L)'
;MQFEPIIQQQQQQVSREELARSKQAITELQHHYDNYESQLRMLQSSMTTEEDSIKYASLMLELNRCRDNLNRHINAYNQLLQLANVEYPTNRLGDQAKKEIYHFYHSGRYNQNQLASQYGVQQGTISKIVNGPQPS
;
A
#
# COMPACT_ATOMS: atom_id res chain seq x y z
N MET A 1 28.90 12.32 41.17
CA MET A 1 28.61 11.44 40.03
C MET A 1 27.28 11.87 39.45
N GLN A 2 27.30 12.60 38.33
CA GLN A 2 26.08 12.98 37.60
C GLN A 2 25.67 11.80 36.72
N PHE A 3 24.44 11.33 36.89
CA PHE A 3 23.80 10.42 35.95
C PHE A 3 23.23 11.26 34.81
N GLU A 4 23.85 11.19 33.63
CA GLU A 4 23.21 11.63 32.40
C GLU A 4 22.37 10.46 31.86
N PRO A 5 21.04 10.61 31.73
CA PRO A 5 20.25 9.61 31.04
C PRO A 5 20.61 9.66 29.55
N ILE A 6 21.15 8.56 29.03
CA ILE A 6 21.26 8.33 27.59
C ILE A 6 19.84 8.17 27.06
N ILE A 7 19.16 9.29 26.78
CA ILE A 7 17.94 9.27 25.97
C ILE A 7 18.41 9.12 24.53
N GLN A 8 18.70 7.87 24.13
CA GLN A 8 18.68 7.51 22.71
C GLN A 8 17.22 7.66 22.26
N GLN A 9 16.84 8.88 21.85
CA GLN A 9 15.73 9.03 20.91
C GLN A 9 16.20 8.37 19.61
N GLN A 10 15.97 7.07 19.47
CA GLN A 10 15.82 6.49 18.14
C GLN A 10 14.60 7.17 17.54
N GLN A 11 14.82 8.30 16.87
CA GLN A 11 13.89 8.77 15.86
C GLN A 11 13.78 7.62 14.87
N GLN A 12 12.70 6.84 14.96
CA GLN A 12 12.38 5.81 13.99
C GLN A 12 12.18 6.55 12.66
N GLN A 13 13.25 6.66 11.89
CA GLN A 13 13.20 7.17 10.54
C GLN A 13 12.34 6.20 9.74
N VAL A 14 11.19 6.68 9.29
CA VAL A 14 10.30 5.89 8.45
C VAL A 14 11.06 5.49 7.19
N SER A 15 11.21 4.19 6.97
CA SER A 15 11.90 3.66 5.80
C SER A 15 11.06 3.81 4.53
N ARG A 16 11.75 3.90 3.40
CA ARG A 16 11.15 3.99 2.08
C ARG A 16 10.29 2.76 1.77
N GLU A 17 10.73 1.60 2.25
CA GLU A 17 10.05 0.32 2.14
C GLU A 17 8.74 0.32 2.92
N GLU A 18 8.69 0.91 4.12
CA GLU A 18 7.45 1.07 4.89
C GLU A 18 6.45 1.97 4.17
N LEU A 19 6.90 3.07 3.57
CA LEU A 19 6.05 3.93 2.74
C LEU A 19 5.53 3.19 1.50
N ALA A 20 6.39 2.41 0.84
CA ALA A 20 6.01 1.64 -0.35
C ALA A 20 4.94 0.59 -0.01
N ARG A 21 5.13 -0.17 1.08
CA ARG A 21 4.17 -1.17 1.57
C ARG A 21 2.86 -0.54 2.00
N SER A 22 2.90 0.59 2.70
CA SER A 22 1.69 1.34 3.09
C SER A 22 0.90 1.80 1.86
N LYS A 23 1.58 2.35 0.84
CA LYS A 23 0.96 2.72 -0.44
C LYS A 23 0.37 1.52 -1.20
N GLN A 24 0.99 0.34 -1.05
CA GLN A 24 0.51 -0.94 -1.61
C GLN A 24 -0.82 -1.33 -0.98
N ALA A 25 -0.85 -1.36 0.36
CA ALA A 25 -2.06 -1.67 1.11
C ALA A 25 -3.22 -0.71 0.77
N ILE A 26 -2.93 0.60 0.63
CA ILE A 26 -3.94 1.58 0.20
C ILE A 26 -4.47 1.25 -1.19
N THR A 27 -3.60 0.91 -2.13
CA THR A 27 -3.98 0.58 -3.52
C THR A 27 -4.87 -0.66 -3.56
N GLU A 28 -4.53 -1.69 -2.79
CA GLU A 28 -5.31 -2.92 -2.69
C GLU A 28 -6.68 -2.66 -2.05
N LEU A 29 -6.72 -1.89 -0.95
CA LEU A 29 -7.97 -1.50 -0.30
C LEU A 29 -8.87 -0.67 -1.22
N GLN A 30 -8.29 0.23 -2.02
CA GLN A 30 -9.05 0.99 -3.03
C GLN A 30 -9.67 0.05 -4.06
N HIS A 31 -8.91 -0.93 -4.56
CA HIS A 31 -9.46 -1.90 -5.51
C HIS A 31 -10.61 -2.72 -4.91
N HIS A 32 -10.49 -3.12 -3.63
CA HIS A 32 -11.59 -3.78 -2.93
C HIS A 32 -12.82 -2.88 -2.78
N TYR A 33 -12.61 -1.61 -2.44
CA TYR A 33 -13.69 -0.61 -2.36
C TYR A 33 -14.43 -0.47 -3.69
N ASP A 34 -13.69 -0.31 -4.79
CA ASP A 34 -14.26 -0.15 -6.13
C ASP A 34 -15.04 -1.39 -6.57
N ASN A 35 -14.56 -2.58 -6.21
CA ASN A 35 -15.25 -3.84 -6.48
C ASN A 35 -16.58 -3.96 -5.73
N TYR A 36 -16.61 -3.60 -4.44
CA TYR A 36 -17.85 -3.58 -3.66
C TYR A 36 -18.84 -2.55 -4.22
N GLU A 37 -18.36 -1.36 -4.60
CA GLU A 37 -19.18 -0.32 -5.20
C GLU A 37 -19.79 -0.76 -6.54
N SER A 38 -19.00 -1.44 -7.38
CA SER A 38 -19.48 -2.02 -8.65
C SER A 38 -20.55 -3.10 -8.42
N GLN A 39 -20.34 -3.99 -7.45
CA GLN A 39 -21.30 -5.04 -7.11
C GLN A 39 -22.61 -4.45 -6.57
N LEU A 40 -22.54 -3.40 -5.74
CA LEU A 40 -23.71 -2.69 -5.25
C LEU A 40 -24.51 -2.05 -6.38
N ARG A 41 -23.83 -1.36 -7.32
CA ARG A 41 -24.48 -0.77 -8.50
C ARG A 41 -25.19 -1.82 -9.34
N MET A 42 -24.53 -2.95 -9.60
CA MET A 42 -25.13 -4.06 -10.34
C MET A 42 -26.35 -4.62 -9.61
N LEU A 43 -26.22 -4.94 -8.32
CA LEU A 43 -27.30 -5.52 -7.53
C LEU A 43 -28.48 -4.57 -7.42
N GLN A 44 -28.25 -3.27 -7.23
CA GLN A 44 -29.30 -2.25 -7.19
C GLN A 44 -30.11 -2.22 -8.48
N SER A 45 -29.46 -2.42 -9.64
CA SER A 45 -30.13 -2.42 -10.94
C SER A 45 -30.99 -3.66 -11.21
N SER A 46 -30.72 -4.77 -10.51
CA SER A 46 -31.41 -6.06 -10.67
C SER A 46 -32.18 -6.50 -9.43
N MET A 47 -32.32 -5.64 -8.42
CA MET A 47 -32.90 -5.98 -7.12
C MET A 47 -34.41 -6.19 -7.25
N THR A 48 -34.88 -7.41 -7.02
CA THR A 48 -36.31 -7.75 -7.17
C THR A 48 -36.86 -8.56 -6.02
N THR A 49 -35.98 -9.21 -5.24
CA THR A 49 -36.37 -10.08 -4.12
C THR A 49 -35.95 -9.50 -2.78
N GLU A 50 -36.58 -9.97 -1.70
CA GLU A 50 -36.16 -9.65 -0.34
C GLU A 50 -34.74 -10.16 -0.05
N GLU A 51 -34.35 -11.30 -0.63
CA GLU A 51 -32.99 -11.83 -0.50
C GLU A 51 -31.95 -10.88 -1.14
N ASP A 52 -32.27 -10.28 -2.28
CA ASP A 52 -31.41 -9.27 -2.91
C ASP A 52 -31.24 -8.04 -2.00
N SER A 53 -32.30 -7.64 -1.30
CA SER A 53 -32.24 -6.50 -0.36
C SER A 53 -31.33 -6.79 0.85
N ILE A 54 -31.34 -8.03 1.35
CA ILE A 54 -30.47 -8.48 2.44
C ILE A 54 -29.00 -8.54 1.96
N LYS A 55 -28.77 -9.05 0.74
CA LYS A 55 -27.45 -9.06 0.11
C LYS A 55 -26.93 -7.64 -0.08
N TYR A 56 -27.77 -6.73 -0.56
CA TYR A 56 -27.42 -5.32 -0.73
C TYR A 56 -27.03 -4.67 0.59
N ALA A 57 -27.82 -4.86 1.65
CA ALA A 57 -27.52 -4.33 2.98
C ALA A 57 -26.19 -4.86 3.52
N SER A 58 -25.93 -6.16 3.35
CA SER A 58 -24.67 -6.80 3.76
C SER A 58 -23.47 -6.23 3.00
N LEU A 59 -23.60 -6.09 1.69
CA LEU A 59 -22.55 -5.54 0.83
C LEU A 59 -22.28 -4.07 1.13
N MET A 60 -23.31 -3.30 1.48
CA MET A 60 -23.19 -1.90 1.90
C MET A 60 -22.44 -1.78 3.24
N LEU A 61 -22.67 -2.71 4.17
CA LEU A 61 -21.91 -2.76 5.42
C LEU A 61 -20.43 -3.03 5.15
N GLU A 62 -20.11 -3.99 4.28
CA GLU A 62 -18.73 -4.28 3.89
C GLU A 62 -18.06 -3.11 3.16
N LEU A 63 -18.79 -2.41 2.27
CA LEU A 63 -18.29 -1.19 1.63
C LEU A 63 -17.91 -0.12 2.67
N ASN A 64 -18.76 0.11 3.67
CA ASN A 64 -18.50 1.08 4.73
C ASN A 64 -17.29 0.68 5.58
N ARG A 65 -17.17 -0.60 5.95
CA ARG A 65 -16.00 -1.13 6.66
C ARG A 65 -14.71 -0.95 5.85
N CYS A 66 -14.77 -1.25 4.55
CA CYS A 66 -13.65 -1.06 3.64
C CYS A 66 -13.25 0.42 3.54
N ARG A 67 -14.23 1.32 3.41
CA ARG A 67 -14.03 2.77 3.38
C ARG A 67 -13.33 3.28 4.65
N ASP A 68 -13.80 2.85 5.82
CA ASP A 68 -13.19 3.25 7.09
C ASP A 68 -11.76 2.75 7.21
N ASN A 69 -11.52 1.50 6.79
CA ASN A 69 -10.18 0.92 6.80
C ASN A 69 -9.22 1.65 5.84
N LEU A 70 -9.70 1.95 4.63
CA LEU A 70 -8.97 2.74 3.63
C LEU A 70 -8.61 4.13 4.18
N ASN A 71 -9.58 4.83 4.78
CA ASN A 71 -9.33 6.14 5.39
C ASN A 71 -8.29 6.08 6.51
N ARG A 72 -8.32 5.05 7.36
CA ARG A 72 -7.29 4.85 8.39
C ARG A 72 -5.91 4.65 7.78
N HIS A 73 -5.79 3.85 6.72
CA HIS A 73 -4.52 3.62 6.04
C HIS A 73 -4.00 4.86 5.34
N ILE A 74 -4.86 5.64 4.67
CA ILE A 74 -4.50 6.92 4.06
C ILE A 74 -3.99 7.89 5.14
N ASN A 75 -4.68 7.99 6.28
CA ASN A 75 -4.26 8.85 7.37
C ASN A 75 -2.92 8.42 7.96
N ALA A 76 -2.72 7.11 8.19
CA ALA A 76 -1.45 6.58 8.65
C ALA A 76 -0.31 6.85 7.64
N TYR A 77 -0.56 6.67 6.34
CA TYR A 77 0.41 7.00 5.29
C TYR A 77 0.78 8.49 5.28
N ASN A 78 -0.20 9.37 5.40
CA ASN A 78 0.04 10.81 5.47
C ASN A 78 0.85 11.20 6.72
N GLN A 79 0.60 10.56 7.87
CA GLN A 79 1.42 10.74 9.08
C GLN A 79 2.85 10.24 8.87
N LEU A 80 3.03 9.07 8.25
CA LEU A 80 4.34 8.53 7.91
C LEU A 80 5.10 9.47 6.97
N LEU A 81 4.43 10.08 5.98
CA LEU A 81 5.03 11.07 5.09
C LEU A 81 5.46 12.35 5.82
N GLN A 82 4.72 12.80 6.84
CA GLN A 82 5.10 13.97 7.64
C GLN A 82 6.29 13.70 8.56
N LEU A 83 6.38 12.49 9.10
CA LEU A 83 7.49 12.05 9.97
C LEU A 83 8.76 11.72 9.18
N ALA A 84 8.59 11.22 7.96
CA ALA A 84 9.68 11.09 7.01
C ALA A 84 10.14 12.49 6.61
N ASN A 85 11.19 13.01 7.23
CA ASN A 85 11.93 14.13 6.64
C ASN A 85 12.55 13.57 5.35
N VAL A 86 11.83 13.70 4.22
CA VAL A 86 12.11 12.97 2.96
C VAL A 86 13.37 13.49 2.26
N GLU A 87 14.51 13.50 2.95
CA GLU A 87 15.78 13.32 2.29
C GLU A 87 15.84 11.84 1.92
N TYR A 88 15.39 11.50 0.71
CA TYR A 88 15.67 10.19 0.14
C TYR A 88 17.18 10.00 0.20
N PRO A 89 17.72 9.17 1.11
CA PRO A 89 19.15 8.92 1.06
C PRO A 89 19.36 8.29 -0.31
N THR A 90 20.31 8.81 -1.07
CA THR A 90 20.75 8.31 -2.39
C THR A 90 21.15 6.82 -2.38
N ASN A 91 21.03 6.15 -1.24
CA ASN A 91 21.38 4.78 -1.00
C ASN A 91 20.23 3.84 -1.38
N ARG A 92 20.44 3.21 -2.53
CA ARG A 92 20.13 1.81 -2.88
C ARG A 92 19.02 1.14 -2.07
N LEU A 93 17.97 0.70 -2.78
CA LEU A 93 16.93 -0.20 -2.27
C LEU A 93 17.53 -1.34 -1.45
N GLY A 94 16.94 -1.63 -0.29
CA GLY A 94 17.30 -2.80 0.51
C GLY A 94 17.01 -4.11 -0.21
N ASP A 95 17.67 -5.19 0.20
CA ASP A 95 17.52 -6.50 -0.48
C ASP A 95 16.10 -7.04 -0.38
N GLN A 96 15.42 -6.83 0.76
CA GLN A 96 14.01 -7.16 0.92
C GLN A 96 13.13 -6.41 -0.09
N ALA A 97 13.38 -5.13 -0.32
CA ALA A 97 12.63 -4.32 -1.29
C ALA A 97 12.82 -4.84 -2.72
N LYS A 98 14.04 -5.24 -3.08
CA LYS A 98 14.32 -5.85 -4.39
C LYS A 98 13.55 -7.15 -4.57
N LYS A 99 13.49 -7.98 -3.53
CA LYS A 99 12.74 -9.25 -3.52
C LYS A 99 11.25 -9.02 -3.72
N GLU A 100 10.68 -8.09 -2.96
CA GLU A 100 9.29 -7.66 -3.12
C GLU A 100 9.00 -7.17 -4.55
N ILE A 101 9.79 -6.22 -5.07
CA ILE A 101 9.67 -5.69 -6.43
C ILE A 101 9.71 -6.81 -7.48
N TYR A 102 10.67 -7.74 -7.34
CA TYR A 102 10.80 -8.88 -8.25
C TYR A 102 9.53 -9.73 -8.25
N HIS A 103 9.06 -10.15 -7.08
CA HIS A 103 7.87 -11.00 -6.99
C HIS A 103 6.58 -10.29 -7.42
N PHE A 104 6.42 -9.01 -7.08
CA PHE A 104 5.26 -8.22 -7.50
C PHE A 104 5.17 -8.08 -9.01
N TYR A 105 6.30 -7.83 -9.68
CA TYR A 105 6.33 -7.78 -11.14
C TYR A 105 6.00 -9.13 -11.79
N HIS A 106 6.66 -10.21 -11.34
CA HIS A 106 6.46 -11.55 -11.91
C HIS A 106 5.08 -12.15 -11.59
N SER A 107 4.41 -11.66 -10.55
CA SER A 107 3.01 -12.02 -10.27
C SER A 107 2.02 -11.43 -11.28
N GLY A 108 2.45 -10.50 -12.15
CA GLY A 108 1.60 -9.78 -13.10
C GLY A 108 0.71 -8.72 -12.47
N ARG A 109 0.77 -8.53 -11.15
CA ARG A 109 -0.07 -7.56 -10.41
C ARG A 109 0.34 -6.11 -10.63
N TYR A 110 1.62 -5.86 -10.92
CA TYR A 110 2.17 -4.52 -11.05
C TYR A 110 3.11 -4.42 -12.25
N ASN A 111 3.04 -3.31 -12.98
CA ASN A 111 4.01 -2.98 -14.02
C ASN A 111 5.19 -2.16 -13.45
N GLN A 112 6.25 -2.00 -14.27
CA GLN A 112 7.49 -1.35 -13.82
C GLN A 112 7.29 0.12 -13.41
N ASN A 113 6.37 0.84 -14.06
CA ASN A 113 6.06 2.23 -13.73
C ASN A 113 5.33 2.36 -12.39
N GLN A 114 4.38 1.45 -12.11
CA GLN A 114 3.68 1.39 -10.83
C GLN A 114 4.66 1.12 -9.68
N LEU A 115 5.55 0.13 -9.84
CA LEU A 115 6.57 -0.19 -8.85
C LEU A 115 7.57 0.97 -8.67
N ALA A 116 7.93 1.66 -9.75
CA ALA A 116 8.80 2.84 -9.69
C ALA A 116 8.20 3.96 -8.84
N SER A 117 6.93 4.31 -9.08
CA SER A 117 6.18 5.29 -8.29
C SER A 117 5.96 4.85 -6.84
N GLN A 118 5.76 3.55 -6.63
CA GLN A 118 5.48 3.00 -5.32
C GLN A 118 6.69 3.05 -4.40
N TYR A 119 7.82 2.56 -4.90
CA TYR A 119 9.04 2.61 -4.13
C TYR A 119 9.64 4.01 -4.19
N GLY A 120 9.39 4.85 -5.21
CA GLY A 120 10.01 6.18 -5.36
C GLY A 120 11.40 6.10 -6.03
N VAL A 121 11.57 5.20 -7.00
CA VAL A 121 12.78 5.06 -7.83
C VAL A 121 12.44 5.33 -9.29
N GLN A 122 13.47 5.53 -10.10
CA GLN A 122 13.32 5.54 -11.55
C GLN A 122 12.95 4.15 -12.09
N GLN A 123 12.19 4.10 -13.17
CA GLN A 123 11.81 2.86 -13.83
C GLN A 123 13.03 2.02 -14.27
N GLY A 124 14.13 2.68 -14.66
CA GLY A 124 15.39 1.98 -14.98
C GLY A 124 15.96 1.18 -13.80
N THR A 125 15.74 1.60 -12.55
CA THR A 125 16.12 0.83 -11.36
C THR A 125 15.26 -0.41 -11.22
N ILE A 126 13.95 -0.29 -11.44
CA ILE A 126 13.02 -1.43 -11.41
C ILE A 126 13.37 -2.43 -12.51
N SER A 127 13.63 -1.96 -13.74
CA SER A 127 14.00 -2.83 -14.86
C SER A 127 15.22 -3.70 -14.54
N LYS A 128 16.25 -3.14 -13.89
CA LYS A 128 17.45 -3.89 -13.47
C LYS A 128 17.14 -5.00 -12.46
N ILE A 129 16.15 -4.78 -11.59
CA ILE A 129 15.75 -5.75 -10.57
C ILE A 129 14.92 -6.87 -11.21
N VAL A 130 13.92 -6.50 -12.01
CA VAL A 130 12.96 -7.49 -12.56
C VAL A 130 13.53 -8.30 -13.71
N ASN A 131 14.46 -7.75 -14.49
CA ASN A 131 15.15 -8.48 -15.56
C ASN A 131 16.48 -9.11 -15.10
N GLY A 132 16.87 -8.89 -13.85
CA GLY A 132 18.09 -9.43 -13.25
C GLY A 132 17.89 -10.85 -12.68
N PRO A 133 18.94 -11.46 -12.10
CA PRO A 133 18.80 -12.72 -11.38
C PRO A 133 17.86 -12.54 -10.19
N GLN A 134 17.07 -13.58 -9.91
CA GLN A 134 16.13 -13.58 -8.79
C GLN A 134 16.85 -13.25 -7.47
N PRO A 135 16.39 -12.24 -6.71
CA PRO A 135 16.94 -11.92 -5.39
C PRO A 135 16.78 -13.10 -4.42
N SER A 136 17.84 -13.40 -3.67
CA SER A 136 17.89 -14.51 -2.70
C SER A 136 16.94 -14.33 -1.50
#